data_AF-A0A957NRM9-F1
#
_entry.id   AF-A0A957NRM9-F1
#
_cell.length_a   1.000
_cell.length_b   1.000
_cell.length_c   1.000
_cell.angle_alpha   90.00
_cell.angle_beta   90.00
_cell.angle_gamma   90.00
#
_symmetry.space_group_name_H-M   'P 1'
#
loop_
_entity.id
_entity.type
_entity.pdbx_description
1 polymer ?
#
loop_
_entity_poly.entity_id
_entity_poly.type
_entity_poly.pdbx_seq_one_letter_code
_entity_poly.pdbx_strand_id
1 'polypeptide(L)' 'MIQLILDGDEFLVKQHVGAIKAGMGDAEMASLNTAELVGNQADAARILGDASMMPFLAAKRLMLVYGYLDHLDKR' A
#
# COMPACT_ATOMS: atom_id res chain seq x y z
N MET A 1 1.75 10.57 3.07
CA MET A 1 2.02 10.71 1.62
C MET A 1 1.18 9.67 0.91
N ILE A 2 0.47 10.03 -0.16
CA ILE A 2 -0.35 9.12 -0.96
C ILE A 2 0.24 9.08 -2.37
N GLN A 3 0.33 7.89 -2.97
CA GLN A 3 0.73 7.71 -4.36
C GLN A 3 -0.41 7.00 -5.10
N LEU A 4 -0.72 7.50 -6.29
CA LEU A 4 -1.66 6.87 -7.20
C LEU A 4 -0.88 6.37 -8.42
N ILE A 5 -1.01 5.09 -8.73
CA ILE A 5 -0.37 4.48 -9.90
C ILE A 5 -1.49 4.00 -10.83
N LEU A 6 -1.55 4.58 -12.02
CA LEU A 6 -2.51 4.24 -13.07
C LEU A 6 -1.77 3.66 -14.27
N ASP A 7 -2.39 2.69 -14.94
CA ASP A 7 -1.88 2.07 -16.16
C ASP A 7 -0.40 1.63 -16.06
N GLY A 8 0.01 1.23 -14.86
CA GLY A 8 1.38 0.83 -14.57
C GLY A 8 1.66 -0.59 -15.03
N ASP A 9 2.74 -0.78 -15.77
CA ASP A 9 3.27 -2.10 -16.07
C ASP A 9 3.55 -2.89 -14.77
N GLU A 10 3.12 -4.15 -14.72
CA GLU A 10 3.16 -4.95 -13.47
C GLU A 10 4.59 -5.11 -12.93
N PHE A 11 5.58 -5.24 -13.81
CA PHE A 11 6.98 -5.36 -13.40
C PHE A 11 7.49 -4.03 -12.83
N LEU A 12 7.20 -2.91 -13.49
CA LEU A 12 7.58 -1.58 -12.99
C LEU A 12 6.89 -1.24 -11.66
N VAL A 13 5.62 -1.61 -11.49
CA VAL A 13 4.89 -1.44 -10.22
C VAL A 13 5.56 -2.22 -9.11
N LYS A 14 5.91 -3.50 -9.34
CA LYS A 14 6.62 -4.33 -8.35
C LYS A 14 8.00 -3.77 -8.02
N GLN A 15 8.73 -3.29 -9.01
CA GLN A 15 10.03 -2.65 -8.79
C GLN A 15 9.91 -1.39 -7.93
N HIS A 16 8.93 -0.54 -8.24
CA HIS A 16 8.65 0.68 -7.48
C HIS A 16 8.24 0.39 -6.03
N VAL A 17 7.31 -0.54 -5.82
CA VAL A 17 6.91 -1.00 -4.48
C VAL A 17 8.10 -1.59 -3.73
N GLY A 18 8.96 -2.35 -4.42
CA GLY A 18 10.22 -2.88 -3.88
C GLY A 18 11.14 -1.76 -3.38
N ALA A 19 11.30 -0.68 -4.15
CA ALA A 19 12.10 0.47 -3.75
C ALA A 19 11.51 1.18 -2.52
N ILE A 20 10.17 1.29 -2.41
CA ILE A 20 9.51 1.83 -1.21
C ILE A 20 9.79 0.95 0.01
N LYS A 21 9.62 -0.38 -0.12
CA LYS A 21 9.88 -1.35 0.95
C LYS A 21 11.35 -1.32 1.39
N ALA A 22 12.29 -1.20 0.47
CA ALA A 22 13.72 -1.03 0.79
C ALA A 22 13.99 0.26 1.58
N GLY A 23 13.26 1.34 1.27
CA GLY A 23 13.29 2.60 2.02
C GLY A 23 12.57 2.59 3.37
N MET A 24 12.08 1.44 3.84
CA MET A 24 11.52 1.25 5.19
C MET A 24 12.57 0.72 6.19
N GLY A 25 13.76 0.33 5.72
CA GLY A 25 14.84 -0.19 6.55
C GLY A 25 14.92 -1.71 6.45
N ASP A 26 14.90 -2.38 7.60
CA ASP A 26 14.98 -3.84 7.67
C ASP A 26 13.78 -4.51 6.96
N ALA A 27 14.05 -5.61 6.25
CA ALA A 27 13.05 -6.30 5.43
C ALA A 27 11.95 -6.97 6.26
N GLU A 28 12.29 -7.49 7.44
CA GLU A 28 11.32 -8.08 8.37
C GLU A 28 10.40 -6.98 8.92
N MET A 29 10.98 -5.85 9.35
CA MET A 29 10.21 -4.70 9.81
C MET A 29 9.35 -4.09 8.70
N ALA A 30 9.85 -4.01 7.46
CA ALA A 30 9.08 -3.56 6.31
C ALA A 30 7.87 -4.46 6.05
N SER A 31 8.04 -5.78 6.15
CA SER A 31 6.98 -6.76 6.01
C SER A 31 5.89 -6.61 7.07
N LEU A 32 6.29 -6.51 8.36
CA LEU A 32 5.35 -6.33 9.49
C LEU A 32 4.58 -5.00 9.43
N ASN A 33 5.15 -3.99 8.77
CA ASN A 33 4.55 -2.67 8.60
C ASN A 33 3.92 -2.47 7.21
N THR A 34 3.81 -3.51 6.40
CA THR A 34 3.08 -3.46 5.13
C THR A 34 1.76 -4.21 5.26
N ALA A 35 0.68 -3.60 4.78
CA ALA A 35 -0.56 -4.32 4.55
C ALA A 35 -1.04 -4.10 3.12
N GLU A 36 -1.66 -5.14 2.57
CA GLU A 36 -2.13 -5.19 1.19
C GLU A 36 -3.64 -5.43 1.19
N LEU A 37 -4.36 -4.65 0.39
CA LEU A 37 -5.80 -4.77 0.19
C LEU A 37 -6.08 -4.83 -1.32
N VAL A 38 -7.16 -5.51 -1.68
CA VAL A 38 -7.75 -5.46 -3.03
C VAL A 38 -9.01 -4.60 -3.01
N GLY A 39 -9.34 -3.98 -4.14
CA GLY A 39 -10.36 -2.93 -4.23
C GLY A 39 -11.70 -3.29 -3.58
N ASN A 40 -12.19 -4.51 -3.78
CA ASN A 40 -13.46 -4.98 -3.20
C ASN A 40 -13.42 -5.25 -1.68
N GLN A 41 -12.25 -5.22 -1.05
CA GLN A 41 -12.04 -5.36 0.39
C GLN A 41 -11.69 -4.03 1.06
N ALA A 42 -11.55 -2.96 0.27
CA ALA A 42 -11.07 -1.67 0.71
C ALA A 42 -12.18 -0.62 0.61
N ASP A 43 -12.45 0.05 1.73
CA ASP A 43 -13.18 1.32 1.75
C ASP A 43 -12.29 2.42 2.34
N ALA A 44 -12.69 3.67 2.16
CA ALA A 44 -11.89 4.81 2.62
C ALA A 44 -11.64 4.77 4.14
N ALA A 45 -12.63 4.36 4.93
CA ALA A 45 -12.51 4.31 6.39
C ALA A 45 -11.51 3.24 6.83
N ARG A 46 -11.54 2.05 6.21
CA ARG A 46 -10.60 0.97 6.46
C ARG A 46 -9.18 1.33 6.04
N ILE A 47 -8.99 1.91 4.85
CA ILE A 47 -7.67 2.34 4.38
C ILE A 47 -7.08 3.36 5.36
N LEU A 48 -7.86 4.35 5.78
CA LEU A 48 -7.41 5.37 6.74
C LEU A 48 -7.14 4.76 8.13
N GLY A 49 -8.01 3.86 8.59
CA GLY A 49 -7.83 3.13 9.85
C GLY A 49 -6.52 2.37 9.87
N ASP A 50 -6.30 1.50 8.89
CA ASP A 50 -5.10 0.67 8.78
C ASP A 50 -3.83 1.52 8.57
N ALA A 51 -3.91 2.60 7.79
CA ALA A 51 -2.79 3.52 7.58
C ALA A 51 -2.42 4.35 8.83
N SER A 52 -3.40 4.61 9.70
CA SER A 52 -3.22 5.42 10.91
C SER A 52 -2.69 4.64 12.12
N MET A 53 -2.64 3.32 12.02
CA MET A 53 -2.10 2.46 13.08
C MET A 53 -0.63 2.79 13.36
N MET A 54 -0.26 2.77 14.64
CA MET A 54 1.12 2.98 15.06
C MET A 54 2.03 1.91 14.40
N PRO A 55 3.08 2.31 13.67
CA PRO A 55 4.02 1.36 13.08
C PRO A 55 4.75 0.55 14.17
N PHE A 56 4.96 -0.73 13.91
CA PHE A 56 5.69 -1.63 14.79
C PHE A 56 7.19 -1.50 14.57
N LEU A 57 7.91 -0.93 15.54
CA LEU A 57 9.37 -0.76 15.51
C LEU A 57 9.92 -0.16 14.19
N ALA A 58 9.13 0.71 13.55
CA ALA A 58 9.46 1.36 12.29
C ALA A 58 9.01 2.83 12.29
N ALA A 59 9.54 3.63 11.35
CA ALA A 59 9.18 5.05 11.25
C ALA A 59 7.84 5.30 10.53
N LYS A 60 7.39 4.35 9.69
CA LYS A 60 6.20 4.50 8.84
C LYS A 60 5.58 3.14 8.51
N ARG A 61 4.28 3.18 8.18
CA ARG A 61 3.51 2.05 7.67
C ARG A 61 3.29 2.19 6.17
N LEU A 62 3.28 1.09 5.43
CA LEU A 62 2.98 1.03 4.00
C LEU A 62 1.63 0.35 3.80
N MET A 63 0.71 1.04 3.13
CA MET A 63 -0.55 0.46 2.67
C MET A 63 -0.52 0.35 1.15
N LEU A 64 -0.77 -0.84 0.63
CA LEU A 64 -0.90 -1.11 -0.80
C LEU A 64 -2.36 -1.47 -1.07
N VAL A 65 -3.02 -0.74 -1.97
CA VAL A 65 -4.41 -1.01 -2.35
C VAL A 65 -4.48 -1.19 -3.85
N TYR A 66 -4.71 -2.42 -4.29
CA TYR A 66 -4.75 -2.78 -5.71
C TYR A 66 -6.18 -2.70 -6.25
N GLY A 67 -6.36 -2.14 -7.45
CA GLY A 67 -7.67 -2.08 -8.12
C GLY A 67 -8.71 -1.21 -7.39
N TYR A 68 -8.27 -0.24 -6.58
CA TYR A 68 -9.20 0.59 -5.79
C TYR A 68 -10.09 1.45 -6.67
N LEU A 69 -9.53 2.13 -7.67
CA LEU A 69 -10.32 2.98 -8.56
C LEU A 69 -11.27 2.17 -9.44
N ASP A 70 -10.84 1.02 -9.96
CA ASP A 70 -11.73 0.11 -10.71
C ASP A 70 -12.91 -0.36 -9.86
N HIS A 71 -12.70 -0.58 -8.57
CA HIS A 71 -13.78 -0.93 -7.65
C HIS A 71 -14.76 0.24 -7.42
N LEU A 72 -14.26 1.47 -7.37
CA LEU A 72 -15.10 2.66 -7.22
C LEU A 72 -15.82 3.04 -8.51
N ASP A 73 -15.22 2.75 -9.66
CA ASP A 73 -15.77 3.02 -10.98
C ASP A 73 -16.85 1.99 -11.34
N LYS A 74 -18.08 2.30 -10.94
CA LYS A 74 -19.27 1.47 -11.20
C LYS A 74 -19.92 1.74 -12.57
N ARG A 75 -19.23 2.43 -13.48
CA ARG A 75 -19.75 2.76 -14.81
C ARG A 75 -19.89 1.52 -15.70
#